data_AF-A0A062HPV5-F1
#
_entry.id   AF-A0A062HPV5-F1
#
_cell.length_a   1.000
_cell.length_b   1.000
_cell.length_c   1.000
_cell.angle_alpha   90.00
_cell.angle_beta   90.00
_cell.angle_gamma   90.00
#
_symmetry.space_group_name_H-M   'P 1'
#
loop_
_entity.id
_entity.type
_entity.pdbx_description
1 polymer ?
#
loop_
_entity_poly.entity_id
_entity_poly.type
_entity_poly.pdbx_seq_one_letter_code
_entity_poly.pdbx_strand_id
1 'polypeptide(L)'
;MNKPASKIYRTTNWSSYNRALINRGNISIWLDPKTQWYAQSQGKQGRNQTYSDTAIQCCLMIKLLFRLSLRMVTGFVQSLIKLCGLNWTAPDYSTLCRRQKHIDIAISYQKSSDGLHLLVDSTGLKFLGEGEWKRKKHGPEYRRQWRKLHIGIDAETLQIR
;
A
#
# COMPACT_ATOMS: atom_id res chain seq x y z
N MET A 1 39.94 2.58 27.54
CA MET A 1 39.91 1.97 26.19
C MET A 1 39.72 3.08 25.17
N ASN A 2 40.66 3.25 24.24
CA ASN A 2 40.58 4.29 23.21
C ASN A 2 39.56 3.89 22.14
N LYS A 3 38.71 4.83 21.73
CA LYS A 3 37.68 4.63 20.70
C LYS A 3 38.39 4.33 19.36
N PRO A 4 38.05 3.25 18.65
CA PRO A 4 38.66 2.97 17.36
C PRO A 4 38.32 4.10 16.37
N ALA A 5 39.28 4.46 15.51
CA ALA A 5 39.10 5.47 14.48
C ALA A 5 37.93 5.07 13.56
N SER A 6 37.07 6.03 13.21
CA SER A 6 35.95 5.77 12.32
C SER A 6 36.46 5.38 10.93
N LYS A 7 35.96 4.27 10.40
CA LYS A 7 36.24 3.88 9.01
C LYS A 7 35.58 4.90 8.08
N ILE A 8 36.42 5.65 7.34
CA ILE A 8 35.95 6.52 6.26
C ILE A 8 35.81 5.66 5.01
N TYR A 9 34.58 5.29 4.68
CA TYR A 9 34.28 4.58 3.44
C TYR A 9 34.24 5.58 2.29
N ARG A 10 35.09 5.40 1.28
CA ARG A 10 35.11 6.23 0.07
C ARG A 10 34.36 5.48 -1.03
N THR A 11 33.19 5.98 -1.42
CA THR A 11 32.37 5.39 -2.48
C THR A 11 33.07 5.59 -3.83
N THR A 12 33.76 4.58 -4.33
CA THR A 12 34.50 4.63 -5.61
C THR A 12 33.59 4.45 -6.83
N ASN A 13 32.33 4.09 -6.61
CA ASN A 13 31.39 3.66 -7.65
C ASN A 13 30.18 4.61 -7.80
N TRP A 14 30.37 5.91 -7.56
CA TRP A 14 29.29 6.91 -7.56
C TRP A 14 28.33 6.83 -8.76
N SER A 15 28.84 6.59 -9.97
CA SER A 15 28.01 6.42 -11.16
C SER A 15 27.07 5.20 -11.06
N SER A 16 27.57 4.04 -10.63
CA SER A 16 26.73 2.85 -10.45
C SER A 16 25.78 3.00 -9.25
N TYR A 17 26.23 3.64 -8.17
CA TYR A 17 25.36 3.94 -7.03
C TYR A 17 24.19 4.85 -7.43
N ASN A 18 24.46 5.91 -8.18
CA ASN A 18 23.42 6.82 -8.67
C ASN A 18 22.45 6.11 -9.63
N ARG A 19 22.97 5.27 -10.54
CA ARG A 19 22.13 4.43 -11.40
C ARG A 19 21.24 3.49 -10.60
N ALA A 20 21.75 2.91 -9.51
CA ALA A 20 20.95 2.09 -8.61
C ALA A 20 19.85 2.92 -7.93
N LEU A 21 20.11 4.17 -7.51
CA LEU A 21 19.09 5.05 -6.94
C LEU A 21 17.98 5.39 -7.95
N ILE A 22 18.34 5.69 -9.21
CA ILE A 22 17.36 5.92 -10.28
C ILE A 22 16.53 4.65 -10.51
N ASN A 23 17.19 3.51 -10.63
CA ASN A 23 16.53 2.23 -10.86
C ASN A 23 15.60 1.82 -9.71
N ARG A 24 15.85 2.25 -8.47
CA ARG A 24 14.91 2.06 -7.35
C ARG A 24 13.57 2.75 -7.58
N GLY A 25 13.54 3.86 -8.33
CA GLY A 25 12.31 4.55 -8.72
C GLY A 25 11.70 4.05 -10.02
N ASN A 26 12.40 3.20 -10.78
CA ASN A 26 11.92 2.65 -12.04
C ASN A 26 10.98 1.47 -11.78
N ILE A 27 9.68 1.77 -11.66
CA ILE A 27 8.64 0.79 -11.35
C ILE A 27 7.84 0.51 -12.62
N SER A 28 7.87 -0.76 -13.08
CA SER A 28 6.98 -1.24 -14.13
C SER A 28 5.78 -1.95 -13.50
N ILE A 29 4.57 -1.55 -13.88
CA ILE A 29 3.33 -2.17 -13.43
C ILE A 29 2.75 -2.95 -14.61
N TRP A 30 2.54 -4.24 -14.42
CA TRP A 30 1.94 -5.13 -15.41
C TRP A 30 0.63 -5.67 -14.86
N LEU A 31 -0.42 -5.67 -15.68
CA LEU A 31 -1.72 -6.23 -15.36
C LEU A 31 -1.89 -7.51 -16.17
N ASP A 32 -1.99 -8.66 -15.51
CA ASP A 32 -2.21 -9.94 -16.20
C ASP A 32 -3.63 -9.96 -16.81
N PRO A 33 -3.79 -10.04 -18.15
CA PRO A 33 -5.09 -10.07 -18.81
C PRO A 33 -6.03 -11.19 -18.32
N LYS A 34 -5.48 -12.27 -17.73
CA LYS A 34 -6.26 -13.38 -17.17
C LYS A 34 -6.86 -13.07 -15.79
N THR A 35 -6.46 -11.95 -15.18
CA THR A 35 -7.00 -11.53 -13.89
C THR A 35 -8.49 -11.30 -13.99
N GLN A 36 -9.25 -11.90 -13.08
CA GLN A 36 -10.67 -11.66 -12.97
C GLN A 36 -10.91 -10.24 -12.42
N TRP A 37 -11.00 -9.26 -13.31
CA TRP A 37 -11.21 -7.85 -12.96
C TRP A 37 -12.65 -7.56 -12.52
N TYR A 38 -13.61 -8.19 -13.19
CA TYR A 38 -15.03 -8.06 -12.91
C TYR A 38 -15.53 -9.16 -11.98
N ALA A 39 -16.46 -8.82 -11.09
CA ALA A 39 -17.05 -9.81 -10.19
C ALA A 39 -17.99 -10.74 -10.96
N GLN A 40 -18.05 -12.00 -10.52
CA GLN A 40 -19.05 -12.96 -10.98
C GLN A 40 -20.42 -12.63 -10.38
N SER A 41 -21.49 -12.87 -11.16
CA SER A 41 -22.86 -12.74 -10.67
C SER A 41 -23.11 -13.79 -9.58
N GLN A 42 -23.49 -13.35 -8.38
CA GLN A 42 -23.75 -14.25 -7.24
C GLN A 42 -25.21 -14.71 -7.14
N GLY A 43 -26.08 -14.31 -8.08
CA GLY A 43 -27.51 -14.70 -8.08
C GLY A 43 -28.32 -14.24 -6.87
N LYS A 44 -27.75 -13.37 -6.01
CA LYS A 44 -28.41 -12.85 -4.81
C LYS A 44 -29.34 -11.70 -5.16
N GLN A 45 -30.41 -11.54 -4.38
CA GLN A 45 -31.35 -10.43 -4.54
C GLN A 45 -30.67 -9.12 -4.13
N GLY A 46 -30.60 -8.15 -5.05
CA GLY A 46 -29.93 -6.86 -4.85
C GLY A 46 -28.96 -6.50 -5.98
N ARG A 47 -28.27 -5.36 -5.86
CA ARG A 47 -27.28 -4.93 -6.86
C ARG A 47 -26.01 -5.78 -6.74
N ASN A 48 -25.70 -6.53 -7.80
CA ASN A 48 -24.45 -7.26 -7.90
C ASN A 48 -23.23 -6.32 -7.87
N GLN A 49 -22.14 -6.82 -7.33
CA GLN A 49 -20.85 -6.15 -7.42
C GLN A 49 -20.38 -6.15 -8.88
N THR A 50 -19.85 -5.02 -9.34
CA THR A 50 -19.28 -4.90 -10.70
C THR A 50 -17.82 -5.38 -10.74
N TYR A 51 -17.05 -5.04 -9.70
CA TYR A 51 -15.62 -5.33 -9.63
C TYR A 51 -15.32 -6.41 -8.58
N SER A 52 -14.33 -7.25 -8.88
CA SER A 52 -13.82 -8.28 -7.97
C SER A 52 -13.05 -7.65 -6.81
N ASP A 53 -12.87 -8.39 -5.71
CA ASP A 53 -12.01 -7.94 -4.60
C ASP A 53 -10.56 -7.74 -5.06
N THR A 54 -10.06 -8.59 -5.97
CA THR A 54 -8.72 -8.46 -6.55
C THR A 54 -8.53 -7.11 -7.25
N ALA A 55 -9.51 -6.65 -8.04
CA ALA A 55 -9.45 -5.35 -8.71
C ALA A 55 -9.44 -4.20 -7.69
N ILE A 56 -10.31 -4.26 -6.68
CA ILE A 56 -10.37 -3.25 -5.62
C ILE A 56 -9.06 -3.20 -4.83
N GLN A 57 -8.53 -4.36 -4.42
CA GLN A 57 -7.27 -4.47 -3.70
C GLN A 57 -6.12 -3.89 -4.51
N CYS A 58 -6.02 -4.21 -5.81
CA CYS A 58 -5.01 -3.64 -6.71
C CYS A 58 -5.07 -2.10 -6.73
N CYS A 59 -6.27 -1.52 -6.92
CA CYS A 59 -6.43 -0.06 -6.89
C CYS A 59 -6.03 0.55 -5.53
N LEU A 60 -6.40 -0.08 -4.42
CA LEU A 60 -6.05 0.40 -3.08
C LEU A 60 -4.55 0.25 -2.78
N MET A 61 -3.88 -0.78 -3.30
CA MET A 61 -2.43 -0.92 -3.21
C MET A 61 -1.72 0.21 -3.96
N ILE A 62 -2.11 0.47 -5.20
CA ILE A 62 -1.60 1.61 -5.99
C ILE A 62 -1.80 2.93 -5.23
N LYS A 63 -2.99 3.12 -4.63
CA LYS A 63 -3.28 4.29 -3.78
C LYS A 63 -2.26 4.46 -2.67
N LEU A 64 -1.98 3.40 -1.93
CA LEU A 64 -1.11 3.44 -0.75
C LEU A 64 0.35 3.61 -1.15
N LEU A 65 0.82 2.86 -2.14
CA LEU A 65 2.20 2.91 -2.63
C LEU A 65 2.57 4.29 -3.15
N PHE A 66 1.71 4.89 -3.97
CA PHE A 66 1.95 6.21 -4.58
C PHE A 66 1.35 7.37 -3.77
N ARG A 67 0.78 7.11 -2.59
CA ARG A 67 0.14 8.10 -1.70
C ARG A 67 -0.91 8.97 -2.42
N LEU A 68 -1.66 8.37 -3.33
CA LEU A 68 -2.65 9.06 -4.15
C LEU A 68 -3.98 9.25 -3.39
N SER A 69 -4.73 10.29 -3.77
CA SER A 69 -6.13 10.42 -3.38
C SER A 69 -7.00 9.46 -4.20
N LEU A 70 -8.20 9.11 -3.72
CA LEU A 70 -9.08 8.14 -4.42
C LEU A 70 -9.40 8.56 -5.86
N ARG A 71 -9.60 9.86 -6.12
CA ARG A 71 -9.86 10.38 -7.47
C ARG A 71 -8.62 10.26 -8.38
N MET A 72 -7.43 10.52 -7.83
CA MET A 72 -6.18 10.36 -8.58
C MET A 72 -5.93 8.90 -8.93
N VAL A 73 -6.21 7.96 -8.01
CA VAL A 73 -6.09 6.52 -8.27
C VAL A 73 -7.00 6.07 -9.40
N THR A 74 -8.26 6.51 -9.42
CA THR A 74 -9.17 6.19 -10.52
C THR A 74 -8.55 6.61 -11.86
N GLY A 75 -8.04 7.84 -11.97
CA GLY A 75 -7.39 8.31 -13.21
C GLY A 75 -6.09 7.56 -13.54
N PHE A 76 -5.27 7.27 -12.54
CA PHE A 76 -4.02 6.53 -12.70
C PHE A 76 -4.27 5.10 -13.21
N VAL A 77 -5.24 4.39 -12.62
CA VAL A 77 -5.61 3.04 -13.04
C VAL A 77 -6.24 3.05 -14.44
N GLN A 78 -7.05 4.05 -14.79
CA GLN A 78 -7.54 4.22 -16.17
C GLN A 78 -6.39 4.34 -17.17
N SER A 79 -5.37 5.14 -16.84
CA SER A 79 -4.18 5.29 -17.69
C SER A 79 -3.40 3.99 -17.82
N LEU A 80 -3.21 3.24 -16.72
CA LEU A 80 -2.55 1.93 -16.77
C LEU A 80 -3.29 0.92 -17.63
N ILE A 81 -4.62 0.79 -17.45
CA ILE A 81 -5.46 -0.11 -18.25
C ILE A 81 -5.33 0.21 -19.74
N LYS A 82 -5.36 1.51 -20.10
CA LYS A 82 -5.19 1.97 -21.47
C LYS A 82 -3.79 1.65 -22.02
N LEU A 83 -2.74 1.86 -21.23
CA LEU A 83 -1.36 1.55 -21.62
C LEU A 83 -1.13 0.04 -21.81
N CYS A 84 -1.80 -0.79 -21.01
CA CYS A 84 -1.75 -2.25 -21.15
C CYS A 84 -2.67 -2.79 -22.26
N GLY A 85 -3.46 -1.94 -22.94
CA GLY A 85 -4.37 -2.38 -24.01
C GLY A 85 -5.52 -3.25 -23.53
N LEU A 86 -5.96 -3.10 -22.28
CA LEU A 86 -6.99 -3.93 -21.66
C LEU A 86 -8.38 -3.31 -21.82
N ASN A 87 -9.39 -4.14 -22.11
CA ASN A 87 -10.79 -3.72 -22.23
C ASN A 87 -11.50 -3.62 -20.87
N TRP A 88 -10.77 -3.19 -19.84
CA TRP A 88 -11.30 -3.06 -18.48
C TRP A 88 -11.72 -1.62 -18.19
N THR A 89 -12.57 -1.45 -17.19
CA THR A 89 -12.92 -0.13 -16.65
C THR A 89 -12.34 -0.02 -15.25
N ALA A 90 -11.81 1.16 -14.90
CA ALA A 90 -11.32 1.39 -13.54
C ALA A 90 -12.51 1.63 -12.59
N PRO A 91 -12.48 1.08 -11.36
CA PRO A 91 -13.44 1.44 -10.32
C PRO A 91 -13.41 2.94 -10.01
N ASP A 92 -14.61 3.54 -9.86
CA ASP A 92 -14.71 4.94 -9.45
C ASP A 92 -14.34 5.13 -7.96
N TYR A 93 -14.04 6.37 -7.59
CA TYR A 93 -13.62 6.70 -6.22
C TYR A 93 -14.70 6.36 -5.17
N SER A 94 -15.97 6.40 -5.54
CA SER A 94 -17.09 6.08 -4.65
C SER A 94 -17.16 4.58 -4.35
N THR A 95 -16.93 3.76 -5.36
CA THR A 95 -16.86 2.30 -5.29
C THR A 95 -15.67 1.88 -4.46
N LEU A 96 -14.49 2.45 -4.73
CA LEU A 96 -13.29 2.22 -3.94
C LEU A 96 -13.50 2.60 -2.46
N CYS A 97 -14.08 3.77 -2.18
CA CYS A 97 -14.36 4.23 -0.81
C CYS A 97 -15.27 3.25 -0.05
N ARG A 98 -16.38 2.83 -0.66
CA ARG A 98 -17.33 1.90 -0.02
C ARG A 98 -16.73 0.52 0.18
N ARG A 99 -16.01 0.00 -0.83
CA ARG A 99 -15.42 -1.34 -0.77
C ARG A 99 -14.23 -1.42 0.18
N GLN A 100 -13.44 -0.35 0.33
CA GLN A 100 -12.31 -0.31 1.26
C GLN A 100 -12.72 -0.64 2.71
N LYS A 101 -13.96 -0.32 3.12
CA LYS A 101 -14.45 -0.60 4.47
C LYS A 101 -14.68 -2.10 4.73
N HIS A 102 -14.95 -2.87 3.68
CA HIS A 102 -15.46 -4.25 3.78
C HIS A 102 -14.57 -5.26 3.05
N ILE A 103 -13.45 -4.83 2.47
CA ILE A 103 -12.54 -5.73 1.79
C ILE A 103 -11.72 -6.50 2.82
N ASP A 104 -11.78 -7.82 2.74
CA ASP A 104 -10.95 -8.69 3.54
C ASP A 104 -9.58 -8.83 2.86
N ILE A 105 -8.54 -8.38 3.56
CA ILE A 105 -7.16 -8.46 3.07
C ILE A 105 -6.51 -9.66 3.74
N ALA A 106 -6.26 -10.71 2.96
CA ALA A 106 -5.44 -11.82 3.40
C ALA A 106 -3.96 -11.42 3.38
N ILE A 107 -3.34 -11.36 4.57
CA ILE A 107 -1.89 -11.23 4.71
C ILE A 107 -1.34 -12.65 4.81
N SER A 108 -0.84 -13.17 3.69
CA SER A 108 -0.25 -14.51 3.66
C SER A 108 1.11 -14.52 4.32
N TYR A 109 1.43 -15.64 4.97
CA TYR A 109 2.76 -15.93 5.47
C TYR A 109 3.06 -17.41 5.23
N GLN A 110 4.35 -17.74 5.11
CA GLN A 110 4.83 -19.11 5.05
C GLN A 110 5.24 -19.57 6.45
N LYS A 111 4.69 -20.70 6.88
CA LYS A 111 5.12 -21.36 8.12
C LYS A 111 6.50 -21.94 7.89
N SER A 112 7.45 -21.61 8.77
CA SER A 112 8.73 -22.31 8.86
C SER A 112 8.71 -23.21 10.10
N SER A 113 9.36 -24.35 10.01
CA SER A 113 9.65 -25.23 11.16
C SER A 113 10.89 -24.81 11.93
N ASP A 114 11.68 -23.90 11.37
CA ASP A 114 12.93 -23.43 11.97
C ASP A 114 12.68 -22.32 13.00
N GLY A 115 13.71 -21.96 13.76
CA GLY A 115 13.64 -20.89 14.75
C GLY A 115 13.24 -19.55 14.12
N LEU A 116 12.30 -18.84 14.76
CA LEU A 116 11.81 -17.54 14.28
C LEU A 116 12.65 -16.38 14.84
N HIS A 117 13.34 -15.67 13.96
CA HIS A 117 13.97 -14.39 14.29
C HIS A 117 12.99 -13.23 14.01
N LEU A 118 12.31 -12.75 15.05
CA LEU A 118 11.30 -11.70 14.93
C LEU A 118 11.88 -10.31 15.19
N LEU A 119 11.79 -9.42 14.20
CA LEU A 119 12.02 -7.99 14.33
C LEU A 119 10.70 -7.31 14.70
N VAL A 120 10.64 -6.67 15.86
CA VAL A 120 9.45 -5.95 16.31
C VAL A 120 9.74 -4.46 16.31
N ASP A 121 8.96 -3.71 15.54
CA ASP A 121 8.95 -2.25 15.60
C ASP A 121 7.54 -1.74 15.91
N SER A 122 7.47 -0.50 16.39
CA SER A 122 6.19 0.14 16.72
C SER A 122 6.07 1.51 16.06
N THR A 123 4.91 1.78 15.47
CA THR A 123 4.60 3.07 14.87
C THR A 123 3.36 3.69 15.51
N GLY A 124 3.33 5.02 15.60
CA GLY A 124 2.19 5.76 16.11
C GLY A 124 1.11 5.94 15.04
N LEU A 125 -0.07 5.39 15.25
CA LEU A 125 -1.22 5.57 14.38
C LEU A 125 -2.20 6.58 14.98
N LYS A 126 -2.45 7.68 14.25
CA LYS A 126 -3.55 8.60 14.54
C LYS A 126 -4.84 8.04 13.96
N PHE A 127 -5.75 7.59 14.81
CA PHE A 127 -7.04 7.03 14.38
C PHE A 127 -8.20 8.00 14.61
N LEU A 128 -8.06 8.94 15.56
CA LEU A 128 -9.03 9.99 15.80
C LEU A 128 -8.34 11.36 15.76
N GLY A 129 -8.87 12.28 14.99
CA GLY A 129 -8.46 13.67 15.05
C GLY A 129 -8.77 14.42 13.78
N GLU A 130 -9.28 15.63 13.97
CA GLU A 130 -9.68 16.52 12.91
C GLU A 130 -8.53 16.90 11.97
N GLY A 131 -8.90 17.16 10.72
CA GLY A 131 -7.99 17.68 9.70
C GLY A 131 -7.35 18.99 10.13
N GLU A 132 -6.12 19.21 9.70
CA GLU A 132 -5.34 20.40 10.10
C GLU A 132 -6.04 21.71 9.73
N TRP A 133 -6.74 21.72 8.59
CA TRP A 133 -7.49 22.89 8.15
C TRP A 133 -8.66 23.24 9.09
N LYS A 134 -9.53 22.28 9.43
CA LYS A 134 -10.68 22.52 10.33
C LYS A 134 -10.20 23.09 11.65
N ARG A 135 -9.16 22.49 12.21
CA ARG A 135 -8.61 22.89 13.50
C ARG A 135 -8.01 24.29 13.48
N LYS A 136 -7.33 24.68 12.39
CA LYS A 136 -6.77 26.03 12.22
C LYS A 136 -7.87 27.09 12.08
N LYS A 137 -9.01 26.74 11.48
CA LYS A 137 -10.12 27.68 11.23
C LYS A 137 -11.13 27.77 12.36
N HIS A 138 -11.46 26.66 13.00
CA HIS A 138 -12.58 26.54 13.94
C HIS A 138 -12.17 26.03 15.32
N GLY A 139 -10.88 25.77 15.54
CA GLY A 139 -10.40 25.13 16.77
C GLY A 139 -10.68 23.63 16.80
N PRO A 140 -10.13 22.90 17.79
CA PRO A 140 -10.38 21.48 17.96
C PRO A 140 -11.70 21.22 18.72
N GLU A 141 -12.59 20.40 18.18
CA GLU A 141 -13.77 19.93 18.95
C GLU A 141 -13.41 18.81 19.94
N TYR A 142 -12.38 18.00 19.62
CA TYR A 142 -11.93 16.90 20.46
C TYR A 142 -10.42 16.66 20.34
N ARG A 143 -9.87 15.99 21.36
CA ARG A 143 -8.43 15.67 21.43
C ARG A 143 -8.07 14.61 20.39
N ARG A 144 -6.92 14.78 19.72
CA ARG A 144 -6.34 13.73 18.86
C ARG A 144 -6.07 12.48 19.68
N GLN A 145 -6.46 11.32 19.17
CA GLN A 145 -6.11 10.04 19.78
C GLN A 145 -5.15 9.26 18.89
N TRP A 146 -4.15 8.68 19.53
CA TRP A 146 -3.11 7.88 18.92
C TRP A 146 -3.10 6.50 19.56
N ARG A 147 -2.84 5.46 18.78
CA ARG A 147 -2.49 4.13 19.27
C ARG A 147 -1.10 3.77 18.78
N LYS A 148 -0.36 2.99 19.56
CA LYS A 148 0.83 2.30 19.05
C LYS A 148 0.37 1.08 18.28
N LEU A 149 0.86 0.95 17.06
CA LEU A 149 0.75 -0.25 16.24
C LEU A 149 2.10 -0.96 16.34
N HIS A 150 2.10 -2.17 16.90
CA HIS A 150 3.27 -3.05 16.93
C HIS A 150 3.20 -3.98 15.72
N ILE A 151 4.28 -4.07 14.95
CA ILE A 151 4.38 -4.96 13.78
C ILE A 151 5.59 -5.85 13.99
N GLY A 152 5.37 -7.17 13.90
CA GLY A 152 6.42 -8.17 13.85
C GLY A 152 6.75 -8.51 12.40
N ILE A 153 8.03 -8.55 12.06
CA ILE A 153 8.53 -8.96 10.76
C ILE A 153 9.59 -10.04 10.98
N ASP A 154 9.45 -11.13 10.24
CA ASP A 154 10.46 -12.19 10.19
C ASP A 154 11.75 -11.67 9.52
N ALA A 155 12.88 -11.78 10.22
CA ALA A 155 14.15 -11.18 9.77
C ALA A 155 14.69 -11.78 8.46
N GLU A 156 14.33 -13.02 8.17
CA GLU A 156 14.84 -13.77 7.02
C GLU A 156 13.93 -13.58 5.80
N THR A 157 12.63 -13.74 6.01
CA THR A 157 11.63 -13.72 4.92
C THR A 157 11.02 -12.34 4.67
N LEU A 158 11.18 -11.40 5.61
CA LEU A 158 10.55 -10.08 5.61
C LEU A 158 9.01 -10.12 5.59
N GLN A 159 8.41 -11.25 5.98
CA GLN A 159 6.96 -11.42 6.09
C GLN A 159 6.44 -10.87 7.42
N ILE A 160 5.25 -10.29 7.39
CA ILE A 160 4.54 -9.82 8.60
C ILE A 160 4.04 -11.03 9.40
N ARG A 161 4.23 -11.00 10.72
CA ARG A 161 3.80 -12.03 11.68
C ARG A 161 2.78 -11.48 12.68
#